data_AF-A0A437M3E7-F1
#
_entry.id   AF-A0A437M3E7-F1
#
_cell.length_a   1.000
_cell.length_b   1.000
_cell.length_c   1.000
_cell.angle_alpha   90.00
_cell.angle_beta   90.00
_cell.angle_gamma   90.00
#
_symmetry.space_group_name_H-M   'P 1'
#
loop_
_entity.id
_entity.type
_entity.pdbx_description
1 polymer ?
#
loop_
_entity_poly.entity_id
_entity_poly.type
_entity_poly.pdbx_seq_one_letter_code
_entity_poly.pdbx_strand_id
1 'polypeptide(L)'
;MPERPDAPDLLATARALLLESLLPALPRERQLEARMIARAMEIAARPAPPAATVLAGATAMIRAGQADPGEPAHAALLAAIREELRARCAVSDPRAIREKTP
;
A
#
# COMPACT_ATOMS: atom_id res chain seq x y z
N MET A 1 -1.43 -20.62 -11.87
CA MET A 1 -0.88 -20.26 -10.54
C MET A 1 -1.94 -19.42 -9.86
N PRO A 2 -2.59 -19.85 -8.78
CA PRO A 2 -3.57 -19.01 -8.11
C PRO A 2 -2.83 -17.83 -7.46
N GLU A 3 -3.25 -16.60 -7.78
CA GLU A 3 -2.81 -15.43 -7.01
C GLU A 3 -3.14 -15.67 -5.54
N ARG A 4 -2.12 -15.52 -4.69
CA ARG A 4 -2.29 -15.62 -3.25
C ARG A 4 -2.64 -14.20 -2.77
N PRO A 5 -3.80 -13.96 -2.18
CA PRO A 5 -4.21 -12.62 -1.78
C PRO A 5 -3.22 -12.09 -0.73
N ASP A 6 -2.76 -10.86 -0.93
CA ASP A 6 -1.87 -10.21 0.02
C ASP A 6 -2.67 -9.68 1.24
N ALA A 7 -1.97 -9.33 2.32
CA ALA A 7 -2.58 -8.82 3.54
C ALA A 7 -3.57 -7.64 3.32
N PRO A 8 -3.31 -6.66 2.41
CA PRO A 8 -4.27 -5.60 2.11
C PRO A 8 -5.58 -6.12 1.50
N ASP A 9 -5.52 -7.14 0.65
CA ASP A 9 -6.69 -7.72 -0.02
C ASP A 9 -7.58 -8.46 0.97
N LEU A 10 -6.96 -9.17 1.91
CA LEU A 10 -7.67 -9.84 3.01
C LEU A 10 -8.36 -8.84 3.93
N LEU A 11 -7.68 -7.74 4.27
CA LEU A 11 -8.26 -6.67 5.09
C LEU A 11 -9.38 -5.92 4.36
N ALA A 12 -9.24 -5.67 3.06
CA ALA A 12 -10.29 -5.08 2.24
C ALA A 12 -11.53 -5.97 2.19
N THR A 13 -11.35 -7.27 2.00
CA THR A 13 -12.44 -8.27 1.98
C THR A 13 -13.15 -8.34 3.33
N ALA A 14 -12.39 -8.41 4.43
CA ALA A 14 -12.96 -8.44 5.78
C ALA A 14 -13.74 -7.16 6.11
N ARG A 15 -13.23 -6.00 5.69
CA ARG A 15 -13.91 -4.71 5.86
C ARG A 15 -15.21 -4.63 5.06
N ALA A 16 -15.22 -5.12 3.82
CA ALA A 16 -16.44 -5.18 2.99
C ALA A 16 -17.50 -6.06 3.66
N LEU A 17 -17.13 -7.28 4.08
CA LEU A 17 -18.04 -8.19 4.79
C LEU A 17 -18.61 -7.56 6.08
N LEU A 18 -17.77 -6.85 6.83
CA LEU A 18 -18.19 -6.15 8.05
C LEU A 18 -19.21 -5.05 7.77
N LEU A 19 -18.98 -4.23 6.75
CA LEU A 19 -19.85 -3.08 6.44
C LEU A 19 -21.15 -3.49 5.73
N GLU A 20 -21.09 -4.46 4.84
CA GLU A 20 -22.20 -4.82 3.96
C GLU A 20 -23.10 -5.88 4.60
N SER A 21 -22.54 -6.83 5.35
CA SER A 21 -23.31 -7.95 5.91
C SER A 21 -23.51 -7.83 7.42
N LEU A 22 -22.45 -7.54 8.17
CA LEU A 22 -22.53 -7.58 9.64
C LEU A 22 -23.11 -6.29 10.23
N LEU A 23 -22.74 -5.12 9.71
CA LEU A 23 -23.19 -3.82 10.23
C LEU A 23 -24.73 -3.68 10.23
N PRO A 24 -25.47 -4.05 9.17
CA PRO A 24 -26.93 -3.98 9.18
C PRO A 24 -27.58 -5.00 10.14
N ALA A 25 -26.92 -6.12 10.42
CA ALA A 25 -27.41 -7.16 11.32
C ALA A 25 -27.12 -6.86 12.80
N LEU A 26 -26.27 -5.87 13.10
CA LEU A 26 -25.89 -5.52 14.46
C LEU A 26 -26.93 -4.60 15.15
N PRO A 27 -27.16 -4.79 16.47
CA PRO A 27 -27.88 -3.82 17.29
C PRO A 27 -27.28 -2.43 17.17
N ARG A 28 -28.12 -1.40 17.26
CA ARG A 28 -27.74 -0.01 16.98
C ARG A 28 -26.59 0.49 17.86
N GLU A 29 -26.51 -0.02 19.08
CA GLU A 29 -25.48 0.31 20.08
C GLU A 29 -24.09 -0.14 19.63
N ARG A 30 -23.98 -1.22 18.85
CA ARG A 30 -22.70 -1.78 18.36
C ARG A 30 -22.32 -1.33 16.96
N GLN A 31 -23.23 -0.65 16.25
CA GLN A 31 -22.93 -0.17 14.90
C GLN A 31 -21.79 0.85 14.88
N LEU A 32 -21.65 1.66 15.94
CA LEU A 32 -20.51 2.57 16.07
C LEU A 32 -19.19 1.81 16.18
N GLU A 33 -19.13 0.78 17.04
CA GLU A 33 -17.95 -0.07 17.23
C GLU A 33 -17.55 -0.76 15.92
N ALA A 34 -18.51 -1.31 15.19
CA ALA A 34 -18.28 -1.94 13.89
C ALA A 34 -17.73 -0.94 12.85
N ARG A 35 -18.22 0.31 12.83
CA ARG A 35 -17.67 1.36 11.97
C ARG A 35 -16.24 1.74 12.38
N MET A 36 -15.92 1.77 13.67
CA MET A 36 -14.55 2.00 14.14
C MET A 36 -13.60 0.90 13.69
N ILE A 37 -14.02 -0.38 13.79
CA ILE A 37 -13.23 -1.52 13.32
C ILE A 37 -12.97 -1.41 11.81
N ALA A 38 -13.99 -1.08 11.02
CA ALA A 38 -13.84 -0.88 9.58
C ALA A 38 -12.81 0.23 9.23
N ARG A 39 -12.73 1.30 10.04
CA ARG A 39 -11.72 2.35 9.88
C ARG A 39 -10.32 1.88 10.28
N ALA A 40 -10.19 1.09 11.35
CA ALA A 40 -8.92 0.52 11.75
C ALA A 40 -8.36 -0.45 10.69
N MET A 41 -9.23 -1.28 10.08
CA MET A 41 -8.85 -2.16 8.96
C MET A 41 -8.36 -1.36 7.75
N GLU A 42 -9.03 -0.26 7.41
CA GLU A 42 -8.63 0.64 6.33
C GLU A 42 -7.25 1.26 6.58
N ILE A 43 -6.96 1.63 7.84
CA ILE A 43 -5.65 2.13 8.25
C ILE A 43 -4.57 1.04 8.14
N ALA A 44 -4.88 -0.17 8.60
CA ALA A 44 -3.94 -1.30 8.62
C ALA A 44 -3.65 -1.86 7.21
N ALA A 45 -4.60 -1.73 6.28
CA ALA A 45 -4.43 -2.12 4.89
C ALA A 45 -3.49 -1.18 4.12
N ARG A 46 -3.12 -0.02 4.69
CA ARG A 46 -2.15 0.86 4.05
C ARG A 46 -0.79 0.18 4.02
N PRO A 47 -0.09 0.20 2.86
CA PRO A 47 1.26 -0.34 2.79
C PRO A 47 2.12 0.37 3.84
N ALA A 48 2.86 -0.42 4.62
CA ALA A 48 3.92 0.14 5.45
C ALA A 48 4.90 0.88 4.53
N PRO A 49 5.46 2.03 4.96
CA PRO A 49 6.56 2.61 4.20
C PRO A 49 7.64 1.53 4.04
N PRO A 50 8.22 1.37 2.85
CA PRO A 50 9.30 0.40 2.65
C PRO A 50 10.38 0.63 3.71
N ALA A 51 10.98 -0.45 4.18
CA ALA A 51 12.07 -0.38 5.14
C ALA A 51 13.11 0.63 4.59
N ALA A 52 13.39 1.65 5.40
CA ALA A 52 14.20 2.82 5.03
C ALA A 52 15.61 2.48 4.53
N THR A 53 16.00 1.21 4.54
CA THR A 53 17.34 0.69 4.26
C THR A 53 17.78 0.77 2.79
N VAL A 54 16.87 0.76 1.80
CA VAL A 54 17.28 0.88 0.38
C VAL A 54 17.41 2.35 -0.07
N LEU A 55 16.59 3.24 0.50
CA LEU A 55 16.69 4.69 0.28
C LEU A 55 17.80 5.32 1.14
N ALA A 56 18.10 4.72 2.30
CA ALA A 56 19.27 5.09 3.10
C ALA A 56 20.55 4.85 2.29
N GLY A 57 21.25 5.92 1.94
CA GLY A 57 22.46 5.86 1.11
C GLY A 57 22.22 6.06 -0.39
N ALA A 58 20.97 6.18 -0.86
CA ALA A 58 20.65 6.44 -2.26
C ALA A 58 21.34 7.70 -2.79
N THR A 59 21.37 8.78 -2.01
CA THR A 59 22.07 10.02 -2.36
C THR A 59 23.57 9.81 -2.56
N ALA A 60 24.20 8.95 -1.74
CA ALA A 60 25.62 8.66 -1.86
C ALA A 60 25.89 7.83 -3.13
N MET A 61 25.07 6.81 -3.41
CA MET A 61 25.18 5.99 -4.62
C MET A 61 24.97 6.81 -5.90
N ILE A 62 23.97 7.70 -5.92
CA ILE A 62 23.74 8.61 -7.07
C ILE A 62 24.93 9.53 -7.28
N ARG A 63 25.47 10.14 -6.22
CA ARG A 63 26.63 11.04 -6.33
C ARG A 63 27.91 10.30 -6.75
N ALA A 64 28.03 9.02 -6.43
CA ALA A 64 29.15 8.17 -6.82
C ALA A 64 29.01 7.60 -8.25
N GLY A 65 27.91 7.90 -8.97
CA GLY A 65 27.63 7.36 -10.31
C GLY A 65 27.19 5.90 -10.30
N GLN A 66 27.12 5.24 -9.15
CA GLN A 66 26.80 3.80 -9.01
C GLN A 66 25.33 3.48 -9.35
N ALA A 67 24.50 4.50 -9.54
CA ALA A 67 23.11 4.38 -9.94
C ALA A 67 22.84 4.99 -11.32
N ASP A 68 23.88 5.25 -12.12
CA ASP A 68 23.72 5.75 -13.48
C ASP A 68 23.17 4.67 -14.42
N PRO A 69 22.55 5.05 -15.56
CA PRO A 69 22.03 4.08 -16.52
C PRO A 69 23.13 3.12 -17.01
N GLY A 70 22.91 1.82 -16.83
CA GLY A 70 23.88 0.77 -17.16
C GLY A 70 24.61 0.18 -15.95
N GLU A 71 24.57 0.85 -14.80
CA GLU A 71 25.10 0.30 -13.55
C GLU A 71 24.15 -0.75 -12.93
N PRO A 72 24.67 -1.78 -12.25
CA PRO A 72 23.86 -2.84 -11.67
C PRO A 72 22.92 -2.33 -10.57
N ALA A 73 23.27 -1.23 -9.88
CA ALA A 73 22.44 -0.67 -8.83
C ALA A 73 21.29 0.21 -9.38
N HIS A 74 21.32 0.61 -10.65
CA HIS A 74 20.31 1.48 -11.27
C HIS A 74 18.92 0.86 -11.20
N ALA A 75 18.79 -0.41 -11.61
CA ALA A 75 17.49 -1.09 -11.64
C ALA A 75 16.90 -1.28 -10.24
N ALA A 76 17.75 -1.66 -9.27
CA ALA A 76 17.33 -1.87 -7.89
C ALA A 76 16.88 -0.56 -7.22
N LEU A 77 17.63 0.53 -7.42
CA LEU A 77 17.25 1.85 -6.90
C LEU A 77 15.98 2.39 -7.55
N LEU A 78 15.85 2.25 -8.87
CA LEU A 78 14.66 2.69 -9.60
C LEU A 78 13.40 1.92 -9.17
N ALA A 79 13.53 0.61 -8.93
CA ALA A 79 12.44 -0.20 -8.39
C ALA A 79 12.01 0.29 -6.99
N ALA A 80 12.97 0.54 -6.10
CA ALA A 80 12.70 1.05 -4.77
C ALA A 80 12.06 2.45 -4.77
N ILE A 81 12.52 3.36 -5.64
CA ILE A 81 11.93 4.70 -5.79
C ILE A 81 10.51 4.60 -6.33
N ARG A 82 10.26 3.77 -7.35
CA ARG A 82 8.91 3.59 -7.90
C ARG A 82 7.94 3.05 -6.86
N GLU A 83 8.40 2.13 -6.03
CA GLU A 83 7.57 1.56 -4.95
C GLU A 83 7.21 2.61 -3.90
N GLU A 84 8.19 3.39 -3.44
CA GLU A 84 7.96 4.51 -2.51
C GLU A 84 7.00 5.56 -3.10
N LEU A 85 7.19 5.90 -4.39
CA LEU A 85 6.31 6.84 -5.08
C LEU A 85 4.88 6.31 -5.20
N ARG A 86 4.69 5.03 -5.54
CA ARG A 86 3.36 4.41 -5.56
C ARG A 86 2.70 4.43 -4.19
N ALA A 87 3.42 4.08 -3.13
CA ALA A 87 2.90 4.10 -1.76
C ALA A 87 2.46 5.52 -1.36
N ARG A 88 3.25 6.55 -1.67
CA ARG A 88 2.90 7.96 -1.42
C ARG A 88 1.71 8.43 -2.26
N CYS A 89 1.68 8.07 -3.55
CA CYS A 89 0.57 8.40 -4.43
C CYS A 89 -0.72 7.70 -3.98
N ALA A 90 -0.66 6.47 -3.48
CA ALA A 90 -1.83 5.76 -2.93
C ALA A 90 -2.47 6.50 -1.74
N VAL A 91 -1.67 7.22 -0.95
CA VAL A 91 -2.15 8.01 0.19
C VAL A 91 -2.73 9.36 -0.26
N SER A 92 -2.04 10.08 -1.15
CA SER A 92 -2.39 11.46 -1.51
C SER A 92 -3.34 11.57 -2.71
N ASP A 93 -3.23 10.69 -3.70
CA ASP A 93 -4.12 10.62 -4.87
C ASP A 93 -4.32 9.16 -5.34
N PRO A 94 -5.27 8.43 -4.72
CA PRO A 94 -5.54 7.03 -5.04
C PRO A 94 -6.02 6.80 -6.49
N ARG A 95 -6.36 7.86 -7.24
CA ARG A 95 -6.77 7.76 -8.65
C ARG A 95 -5.58 7.73 -9.60
N ALA A 96 -4.45 8.33 -9.21
CA ALA A 96 -3.23 8.38 -10.03
C ALA A 96 -2.57 7.00 -10.23
N ILE A 97 -2.88 6.04 -9.36
CA ILE A 97 -2.35 4.66 -9.39
C ILE A 97 -3.31 3.63 -10.01
N ARG A 98 -4.53 4.01 -10.39
CA ARG A 98 -5.43 3.09 -11.10
C ARG A 98 -4.96 3.00 -12.54
N GLU A 99 -4.49 1.83 -12.96
CA GLU A 99 -4.25 1.58 -14.38
C GLU A 99 -5.52 1.91 -15.16
N LYS A 100 -5.38 2.71 -16.22
CA LYS A 100 -6.45 2.85 -17.21
C LYS A 100 -6.59 1.47 -17.86
N THR A 101 -7.58 0.71 -17.43
CA THR A 101 -8.08 -0.45 -18.18
C THR A 101 -8.39 0.03 -19.60
N PRO A 102 -7.92 -0.68 -20.65
CA PRO A 102 -8.21 -0.33 -22.04
C PRO A 102 -9.72 -0.36 -22.35
#